data_AF-A0A224Z5Q4-F1
#
_entry.id   AF-A0A224Z5Q4-F1
#
_cell.length_a   1.000
_cell.length_b   1.000
_cell.length_c   1.000
_cell.angle_alpha   90.00
_cell.angle_beta   90.00
_cell.angle_gamma   90.00
#
_symmetry.space_group_name_H-M   'P 1'
#
loop_
_entity.id
_entity.type
_entity.pdbx_description
1 polymer ?
#
loop_
_entity_poly.entity_id
_entity_poly.type
_entity_poly.pdbx_seq_one_letter_code
_entity_poly.pdbx_strand_id
1 'polypeptide(L)'
;MYKAMEHQLGLFGVMKSMSELRQETAKYMLSHSEEFLPFLTSRKSGDMMTAEEYEDYCLEVSSTTAWGGQVELKALSHACKVPITIVQATGPSIEIGTEYNAKPILLSYHRCLYEMGEHYNSLVPKKSEVDEGDCTGLQV
;
A
#
# COMPACT_ATOMS: atom_id res chain seq x y z
N MET A 1 6.66 0.63 2.73
CA MET A 1 5.23 0.34 2.49
C MET A 1 4.32 0.84 3.62
N TYR A 2 4.29 0.21 4.81
CA TYR A 2 3.35 0.59 5.89
C TYR A 2 3.41 2.06 6.31
N LYS A 3 4.59 2.67 6.34
CA LYS A 3 4.74 4.11 6.61
C LYS A 3 4.09 5.00 5.55
N ALA A 4 4.11 4.58 4.28
CA ALA A 4 3.43 5.31 3.21
C ALA A 4 1.91 5.21 3.36
N MET A 5 1.41 4.05 3.79
CA MET A 5 -0.01 3.84 4.10
C MET A 5 -0.47 4.68 5.29
N GLU A 6 0.27 4.66 6.40
CA GLU A 6 0.03 5.51 7.58
C GLU A 6 -0.03 7.00 7.19
N HIS A 7 0.93 7.48 6.39
CA HIS A 7 0.93 8.86 5.91
C HIS A 7 -0.32 9.18 5.08
N GLN A 8 -0.68 8.34 4.10
CA GLN A 8 -1.84 8.56 3.23
C GLN A 8 -3.17 8.51 3.98
N LEU A 9 -3.34 7.56 4.90
CA LEU A 9 -4.52 7.48 5.76
C LEU A 9 -4.64 8.73 6.64
N GLY A 10 -3.52 9.23 7.18
CA GLY A 10 -3.47 10.47 7.93
C GLY A 10 -3.94 11.69 7.12
N LEU A 11 -3.62 11.77 5.83
CA LEU A 11 -4.13 12.83 4.94
C LEU A 11 -5.65 12.80 4.76
N PHE A 12 -6.29 11.66 5.00
CA PHE A 12 -7.74 11.49 4.96
C PHE A 12 -8.39 11.54 6.36
N GLY A 13 -7.62 11.91 7.39
CA GLY A 13 -8.10 12.00 8.77
C GLY A 13 -8.21 10.65 9.48
N VAL A 14 -7.68 9.57 8.89
CA VAL A 14 -7.65 8.24 9.50
C VAL A 14 -6.31 8.05 10.20
N MET A 15 -6.33 8.11 11.53
CA MET A 15 -5.14 7.93 12.35
C MET A 15 -4.94 6.44 12.65
N LYS A 16 -4.00 5.80 11.96
CA LYS A 16 -3.55 4.43 12.26
C LYS A 16 -2.04 4.39 12.25
N SER A 17 -1.45 3.90 13.33
CA SER A 17 0.00 3.73 13.40
C SER A 17 0.47 2.62 12.47
N MET A 18 1.76 2.65 12.10
CA MET A 18 2.39 1.56 11.35
C MET A 18 2.18 0.18 12.03
N SER A 19 2.20 0.14 13.37
CA SER A 19 2.03 -1.11 14.14
C SER A 19 0.61 -1.65 14.02
N GLU A 20 -0.40 -0.78 14.13
CA GLU A 20 -1.80 -1.18 13.96
C GLU A 20 -2.06 -1.69 12.55
N LEU A 21 -1.54 -1.01 11.53
CA LEU A 21 -1.67 -1.45 10.14
C LEU A 21 -1.09 -2.84 9.93
N ARG A 22 0.08 -3.14 10.49
CA ARG A 22 0.69 -4.49 10.41
C ARG A 22 -0.17 -5.56 11.07
N GLN A 23 -0.72 -5.27 12.24
CA GLN A 23 -1.60 -6.20 12.95
C GLN A 23 -2.89 -6.46 12.18
N GLU A 24 -3.50 -5.42 11.62
CA GLU A 24 -4.69 -5.54 10.79
C GLU A 24 -4.43 -6.33 9.50
N THR A 25 -3.29 -6.11 8.85
CA THR A 25 -2.87 -6.90 7.69
C THR A 25 -2.79 -8.38 8.03
N ALA A 26 -2.01 -8.74 9.05
CA ALA A 26 -1.84 -10.13 9.45
C ALA A 26 -3.17 -10.78 9.84
N LYS A 27 -4.01 -10.08 10.59
CA LYS A 27 -5.34 -10.56 10.97
C LYS A 27 -6.25 -10.78 9.75
N TYR A 28 -6.23 -9.86 8.78
CA TYR A 28 -7.01 -10.01 7.57
C TYR A 28 -6.52 -11.21 6.74
N MET A 29 -5.21 -11.32 6.57
CA MET A 29 -4.57 -12.43 5.86
C MET A 29 -4.90 -13.79 6.49
N LEU A 30 -4.81 -13.92 7.81
CA LEU A 30 -5.15 -15.15 8.52
C LEU A 30 -6.62 -15.56 8.34
N SER A 31 -7.54 -14.59 8.35
CA SER A 31 -8.98 -14.86 8.21
C SER A 31 -9.42 -15.18 6.78
N HIS A 32 -8.57 -14.92 5.78
CA HIS A 32 -8.87 -15.13 4.36
C HIS A 32 -7.69 -15.82 3.66
N SER A 33 -7.12 -16.85 4.29
CA SER A 33 -5.86 -17.49 3.85
C SER A 33 -5.89 -17.97 2.40
N GLU A 34 -7.01 -18.52 1.95
CA GLU A 34 -7.24 -18.98 0.58
C GLU A 34 -7.04 -17.91 -0.50
N GLU A 35 -7.22 -16.64 -0.17
CA GLU A 35 -7.00 -15.53 -1.10
C GLU A 35 -5.53 -15.12 -1.26
N PHE A 36 -4.68 -15.47 -0.29
CA PHE A 36 -3.31 -14.96 -0.19
C PHE A 36 -2.26 -16.06 -0.36
N LEU A 37 -2.53 -17.25 0.19
CA LEU A 37 -1.62 -18.38 0.19
C LEU A 37 -1.13 -18.79 -1.22
N PRO A 38 -1.95 -18.75 -2.30
CA PRO A 38 -1.47 -19.05 -3.65
C PRO A 38 -0.38 -18.11 -4.19
N PHE A 39 -0.21 -16.92 -3.59
CA PHE A 39 0.79 -15.92 -4.01
C PHE A 39 2.05 -15.93 -3.15
N LEU A 40 2.12 -16.82 -2.16
CA LEU A 40 3.23 -16.91 -1.21
C LEU A 40 3.94 -18.25 -1.35
N THR A 41 5.27 -18.22 -1.33
CA THR A 41 6.11 -19.41 -1.41
C THR A 41 6.95 -19.56 -0.14
N SER A 42 7.14 -20.81 0.28
CA SER A 42 8.01 -21.12 1.42
C SER A 42 9.43 -20.69 1.11
N ARG A 43 10.05 -19.95 2.04
CA ARG A 43 11.47 -19.57 1.93
C ARG A 43 12.41 -20.79 2.00
N LYS A 44 11.93 -21.93 2.52
CA LYS A 44 12.72 -23.15 2.73
C LYS A 44 12.70 -24.06 1.49
N SER A 45 11.51 -24.32 0.95
CA SER A 45 11.34 -25.24 -0.20
C SER A 45 11.23 -24.53 -1.53
N GLY A 46 10.80 -23.28 -1.56
CA GLY A 46 10.43 -22.56 -2.80
C GLY A 46 9.06 -22.96 -3.37
N ASP A 47 8.40 -23.94 -2.76
CA ASP A 47 7.06 -24.41 -3.12
C ASP A 47 5.96 -23.60 -2.37
N MET A 48 4.70 -23.99 -2.56
CA MET A 48 3.57 -23.43 -1.81
C MET A 48 3.77 -23.62 -0.30
N MET A 49 3.47 -22.58 0.48
CA MET A 49 3.56 -22.64 1.94
C MET A 49 2.60 -23.67 2.52
N THR A 50 3.02 -24.33 3.60
CA THR A 50 2.08 -25.06 4.47
C THR A 50 1.22 -24.08 5.28
N ALA A 51 0.14 -24.57 5.90
CA ALA A 51 -0.68 -23.75 6.79
C ALA A 51 0.14 -23.18 7.96
N GLU A 52 1.03 -23.98 8.54
CA GLU A 52 1.93 -23.57 9.63
C GLU A 52 2.91 -22.48 9.18
N GLU A 53 3.52 -22.63 8.00
CA GLU A 53 4.43 -21.61 7.46
C GLU A 53 3.70 -20.30 7.13
N TYR A 54 2.44 -20.39 6.71
CA TYR A 54 1.61 -19.22 6.46
C TYR A 54 1.23 -18.49 7.75
N GLU A 55 0.94 -19.21 8.82
CA GLU A 55 0.70 -18.63 10.15
C GLU A 55 1.94 -17.90 10.68
N ASP A 56 3.12 -18.53 10.56
CA ASP A 56 4.40 -17.92 10.90
C ASP A 56 4.68 -16.67 10.07
N TYR A 57 4.36 -16.72 8.77
CA TYR A 57 4.48 -15.56 7.88
C TYR A 57 3.59 -14.39 8.33
N CYS A 58 2.33 -14.66 8.67
CA CYS A 58 1.42 -13.63 9.18
C CYS A 58 1.91 -13.06 10.52
N LEU A 59 2.49 -13.90 11.39
CA LEU A 59 3.11 -13.45 12.63
C LEU A 59 4.31 -12.54 12.34
N GLU A 60 5.19 -12.89 11.39
CA GLU A 60 6.32 -12.07 10.96
C GLU A 60 5.84 -10.70 10.43
N VAL A 61 4.80 -10.68 9.60
CA VAL A 61 4.18 -9.46 9.08
C VAL A 61 3.72 -8.53 10.20
N SER A 62 3.07 -9.08 11.22
CA SER A 62 2.51 -8.32 12.35
C SER A 62 3.55 -7.75 13.31
N SER A 63 4.66 -8.46 13.50
CA SER A 63 5.56 -8.26 14.65
C SER A 63 6.94 -7.73 14.30
N THR A 64 7.34 -7.80 13.02
CA THR A 64 8.70 -7.45 12.58
C THR A 64 8.74 -6.22 11.68
N THR A 65 9.95 -5.81 11.32
CA THR A 65 10.21 -4.79 10.30
C THR A 65 10.26 -5.36 8.88
N ALA A 66 9.80 -6.60 8.67
CA ALA A 66 9.75 -7.23 7.36
C ALA A 66 9.07 -6.32 6.33
N TRP A 67 9.63 -6.33 5.12
CA TRP A 67 9.17 -5.52 4.01
C TRP A 67 7.83 -6.08 3.55
N GLY A 68 6.87 -5.19 3.31
CA GLY A 68 5.59 -5.56 2.70
C GLY A 68 5.60 -5.24 1.21
N GLY A 69 4.84 -6.02 0.45
CA GLY A 69 4.66 -5.89 -0.99
C GLY A 69 3.18 -5.87 -1.40
N GLN A 70 2.91 -6.37 -2.60
CA GLN A 70 1.59 -6.29 -3.21
C GLN A 70 0.52 -7.12 -2.46
N VAL A 71 0.88 -8.29 -1.93
CA VAL A 71 -0.01 -9.17 -1.17
C VAL A 71 -0.52 -8.45 0.09
N GLU A 72 0.39 -7.81 0.83
CA GLU A 72 0.05 -7.05 2.04
C GLU A 72 -0.75 -5.78 1.71
N LEU A 73 -0.49 -5.11 0.57
CA LEU A 73 -1.30 -3.98 0.11
C LEU A 73 -2.73 -4.41 -0.21
N LYS A 74 -2.93 -5.59 -0.82
CA LYS A 74 -4.27 -6.15 -1.05
C LYS A 74 -5.00 -6.38 0.27
N ALA A 75 -4.34 -7.02 1.24
CA ALA A 75 -4.90 -7.22 2.58
C ALA A 75 -5.22 -5.89 3.29
N LEU A 76 -4.34 -4.89 3.20
CA LEU A 76 -4.56 -3.56 3.78
C LEU A 76 -5.75 -2.83 3.15
N SER A 77 -5.88 -2.89 1.83
CA SER A 77 -7.01 -2.30 1.13
C SER A 77 -8.33 -2.83 1.67
N HIS A 78 -8.44 -4.15 1.83
CA HIS A 78 -9.63 -4.78 2.38
C HIS A 78 -9.83 -4.54 3.89
N ALA A 79 -8.74 -4.51 4.68
CA ALA A 79 -8.81 -4.27 6.12
C ALA A 79 -9.22 -2.82 6.44
N CYS A 80 -8.69 -1.85 5.70
CA CYS A 80 -9.01 -0.43 5.85
C CYS A 80 -10.22 0.02 5.02
N LYS A 81 -10.74 -0.85 4.12
CA LYS A 81 -11.86 -0.55 3.22
C LYS A 81 -11.60 0.69 2.35
N VAL A 82 -10.38 0.79 1.81
CA VAL A 82 -9.95 1.91 0.94
C VAL A 82 -9.36 1.37 -0.37
N PRO A 83 -9.65 2.01 -1.51
CA PRO A 83 -8.95 1.69 -2.75
C PRO A 83 -7.49 2.18 -2.69
N ILE A 84 -6.59 1.49 -3.37
CA ILE A 84 -5.17 1.85 -3.49
C ILE A 84 -4.79 1.89 -4.96
N THR A 85 -4.22 3.02 -5.40
CA THR A 85 -3.64 3.20 -6.72
C THR A 85 -2.13 3.29 -6.59
N ILE A 86 -1.42 2.42 -7.31
CA ILE A 86 0.04 2.32 -7.28
C ILE A 86 0.59 2.71 -8.66
N VAL A 87 1.27 3.85 -8.72
CA VAL A 87 1.98 4.31 -9.92
C VAL A 87 3.34 3.62 -10.00
N GLN A 88 3.69 3.09 -11.16
CA GLN A 88 4.97 2.41 -11.40
C GLN A 88 5.68 3.01 -12.61
N ALA A 89 7.01 2.85 -12.65
CA ALA A 89 7.83 3.43 -13.72
C ALA A 89 7.50 2.87 -15.11
N THR A 90 7.08 1.60 -15.19
CA THR A 90 6.80 0.90 -16.43
C THR A 90 5.44 0.23 -16.37
N GLY A 91 4.59 0.49 -17.37
CA GLY A 91 3.25 -0.09 -17.45
C GLY A 91 2.16 0.77 -16.79
N PRO A 92 0.90 0.32 -16.83
CA PRO A 92 -0.22 1.02 -16.23
C PRO A 92 -0.13 1.03 -14.69
N SER A 93 -0.82 1.97 -14.05
CA SER A 93 -1.01 1.92 -12.59
C SER A 93 -1.71 0.63 -12.17
N ILE A 94 -1.35 0.13 -10.99
CA ILE A 94 -2.01 -1.01 -10.36
C ILE A 94 -3.13 -0.48 -9.48
N GLU A 95 -4.34 -0.98 -9.68
CA GLU A 95 -5.52 -0.64 -8.87
C GLU A 95 -5.88 -1.82 -7.96
N ILE A 96 -6.10 -1.53 -6.68
CA ILE A 96 -6.47 -2.52 -5.65
C ILE A 96 -7.70 -2.00 -4.90
N GLY A 97 -8.65 -2.89 -4.60
CA GLY A 97 -9.82 -2.56 -3.78
C GLY A 97 -10.78 -1.60 -4.47
N THR A 98 -10.94 -1.71 -5.80
CA THR A 98 -11.80 -0.84 -6.59
C THR A 98 -13.28 -0.97 -6.25
N GLU A 99 -13.65 -2.00 -5.48
CA GLU A 99 -14.99 -2.16 -4.90
C GLU A 99 -15.31 -1.14 -3.79
N TYR A 100 -14.31 -0.45 -3.24
CA TYR A 100 -14.52 0.53 -2.18
C TYR A 100 -14.75 1.94 -2.76
N ASN A 101 -15.90 2.52 -2.42
CA ASN A 101 -16.24 3.89 -2.82
C ASN A 101 -15.64 4.92 -1.84
N ALA A 102 -14.31 5.06 -1.86
CA ALA A 102 -13.56 6.03 -1.07
C ALA A 102 -12.46 6.69 -1.93
N LYS A 103 -11.89 7.79 -1.43
CA LYS A 103 -10.75 8.43 -2.10
C LYS A 103 -9.55 7.46 -2.09
N PRO A 104 -8.91 7.19 -3.24
CA PRO A 104 -7.84 6.21 -3.28
C PRO A 104 -6.59 6.70 -2.57
N ILE A 105 -5.95 5.76 -1.88
CA ILE A 105 -4.58 5.91 -1.37
C ILE A 105 -3.63 5.88 -2.57
N LEU A 106 -2.78 6.90 -2.70
CA LEU A 106 -1.85 7.03 -3.82
C LEU A 106 -0.43 6.66 -3.39
N LEU A 107 0.10 5.63 -4.03
CA LEU A 107 1.46 5.15 -3.83
C LEU A 107 2.26 5.20 -5.12
N SER A 108 3.57 5.30 -5.00
CA SER A 108 4.51 5.03 -6.08
C SER A 108 5.35 3.82 -5.73
N TYR A 109 5.55 2.94 -6.70
CA TYR A 109 6.33 1.73 -6.58
C TYR A 109 7.63 1.86 -7.38
N HIS A 110 8.73 1.54 -6.70
CA HIS A 110 10.09 1.69 -7.20
C HIS A 110 10.79 0.34 -7.12
N ARG A 111 11.25 -0.17 -8.28
CA ARG A 111 12.10 -1.36 -8.38
C ARG A 111 13.55 -0.90 -8.46
N CYS A 112 14.39 -1.26 -7.49
CA CYS A 112 15.84 -1.19 -7.67
C CYS A 112 16.34 -2.55 -8.14
N LEU A 113 16.92 -2.61 -9.35
CA LEU A 113 17.38 -3.85 -9.97
C LEU A 113 18.50 -4.54 -9.17
N TYR A 114 19.23 -3.84 -8.28
CA TYR A 114 20.21 -4.45 -7.37
C TYR A 114 20.31 -3.71 -6.01
N GLU A 115 20.60 -4.49 -4.96
CA GLU A 115 20.96 -4.17 -3.57
C GLU A 115 19.90 -3.68 -2.56
N MET A 116 18.86 -2.92 -2.96
CA MET A 116 17.90 -2.35 -1.98
C MET A 116 16.43 -2.73 -2.22
N GLY A 117 16.13 -3.69 -3.10
CA GLY A 117 14.79 -4.28 -3.27
C GLY A 117 13.69 -3.30 -3.71
N GLU A 118 12.44 -3.69 -3.42
CA GLU A 118 11.23 -2.96 -3.80
C GLU A 118 10.80 -1.94 -2.76
N HIS A 119 10.44 -0.73 -3.17
CA HIS A 119 10.02 0.33 -2.25
C HIS A 119 8.70 0.99 -2.68
N TYR A 120 7.87 1.35 -1.70
CA TYR A 120 6.65 2.14 -1.86
C TYR A 120 6.73 3.50 -1.17
N ASN A 121 6.49 4.59 -1.91
CA ASN A 121 6.41 5.95 -1.39
C ASN A 121 4.99 6.49 -1.48
N SER A 122 4.61 7.34 -0.53
CA SER A 122 3.34 8.05 -0.56
C SER A 122 3.37 9.17 -1.60
N LEU A 123 2.28 9.35 -2.35
CA LEU A 123 2.11 10.44 -3.31
C LEU A 123 1.13 11.49 -2.80
N VAL A 124 1.47 12.76 -3.01
CA VAL A 124 0.58 13.88 -2.75
C VAL A 124 0.38 14.68 -4.03
N PRO A 125 -0.84 15.19 -4.31
CA PRO A 125 -1.06 16.06 -5.44
C PRO A 125 -0.15 17.29 -5.36
N LYS A 126 0.41 17.70 -6.51
CA LYS A 126 1.05 19.01 -6.60
C LYS A 126 -0.02 20.06 -6.32
N LYS A 127 0.25 21.00 -5.41
CA LYS A 127 -0.60 22.20 -5.28
C LYS A 127 -0.58 22.93 -6.62
N SER A 128 -1.74 23.16 -7.21
CA SER A 128 -1.85 24.06 -8.35
C SER A 128 -1.47 25.46 -7.86
N GLU A 129 -0.38 26.02 -8.37
CA GLU A 129 -0.14 27.45 -8.27
C GLU A 129 -1.24 28.13 -9.08
N VAL A 130 -2.18 28.79 -8.39
CA VAL A 130 -3.07 29.73 -9.06
C VAL A 130 -2.20 30.92 -9.39
N ASP A 131 -1.87 31.07 -10.67
CA ASP A 131 -1.20 32.26 -11.18
C ASP A 131 -2.20 33.43 -11.07
N GLU A 132 -2.11 34.22 -9.99
CA GLU A 132 -2.80 35.52 -9.89
C GLU A 132 -2.10 36.53 -10.82
N GLY A 133 -2.21 36.25 -12.13
CA GLY A 133 -1.70 37.08 -13.21
C GLY A 133 -2.77 38.06 -13.69
N ASP A 134 -2.76 39.25 -13.10
CA ASP A 134 -3.06 40.55 -13.71
C ASP A 134 -4.49 40.79 -14.25
N CYS A 135 -5.37 41.28 -13.37
CA CYS A 135 -6.48 42.14 -13.76
C CYS A 135 -6.17 43.59 -13.33
N THR A 136 -5.20 44.23 -13.97
CA THR A 136 -5.08 45.69 -13.90
C THR A 136 -5.30 46.35 -15.27
N GLY A 137 -6.45 47.04 -15.36
CA GLY A 137 -6.55 48.32 -16.06
C GLY A 137 -6.70 48.30 -17.57
N LEU A 138 -7.92 48.59 -18.03
CA LEU A 138 -8.16 49.67 -19.00
C LEU A 138 -9.63 50.11 -18.92
N GLN A 139 -9.89 51.05 -18.01
CA GLN A 139 -10.85 52.10 -18.27
C GLN A 139 -10.13 53.15 -19.14
N VAL A 140 -10.48 53.22 -20.42
CA VAL A 140 -10.83 54.49 -21.10
C VAL A 140 -11.81 54.19 -22.23
#